data_AF-A0A445EF70-F1
#
_entry.id   AF-A0A445EF70-F1
#
_cell.length_a   1.000
_cell.length_b   1.000
_cell.length_c   1.000
_cell.angle_alpha   90.00
_cell.angle_beta   90.00
_cell.angle_gamma   90.00
#
_symmetry.space_group_name_H-M   'P 1'
#
loop_
_entity.id
_entity.type
_entity.pdbx_description
1 polymer ?
#
loop_
_entity_poly.entity_id
_entity_poly.type
_entity_poly.pdbx_seq_one_letter_code
_entity_poly.pdbx_strand_id
1 'polypeptide(L)'
;MVVKLLNSGNPLSMRAIHEKSSKGKNIVLVALENRQTSIVEELKKFSAWDNMIQSVDDEGNNALHLAAMYGVRTHSYTLVVFVCEREIVPTSLIFKDNNKGEISGENFIESHKELVRKGSEWLRNTAESCTVMASLIAGVSFATSSNISGSNNNNDMPNLEGQLSFDTFAMSSLVALCFSISALIVLLSILTSRQQPKDYSRFGLPLKLLCGLCSLFLSIFFMLIFLCLLSLCSPRSDT
;
A
#
# COMPACT_ATOMS: atom_id res chain seq x y z
N MET A 1 -27.06 17.61 6.69
CA MET A 1 -28.34 18.13 6.15
C MET A 1 -28.41 17.95 4.63
N VAL A 2 -27.42 18.42 3.86
CA VAL A 2 -27.34 18.28 2.39
C VAL A 2 -27.33 16.82 1.89
N VAL A 3 -26.64 15.91 2.59
CA VAL A 3 -26.57 14.48 2.22
C VAL A 3 -27.91 13.74 2.33
N LYS A 4 -28.72 14.06 3.35
CA LYS A 4 -30.08 13.50 3.49
C LYS A 4 -31.03 14.01 2.40
N LEU A 5 -30.78 15.21 1.87
CA LEU A 5 -31.57 15.79 0.79
C LEU A 5 -31.26 15.13 -0.57
N LEU A 6 -29.98 14.82 -0.85
CA LEU A 6 -29.56 14.12 -2.07
C LEU A 6 -30.14 12.70 -2.19
N ASN A 7 -30.23 11.96 -1.08
CA ASN A 7 -30.68 10.56 -1.08
C ASN A 7 -32.20 10.38 -1.14
N SER A 8 -32.98 11.47 -1.14
CA SER A 8 -34.46 11.42 -1.06
C SER A 8 -35.18 11.44 -2.42
N GLY A 9 -34.44 11.45 -3.55
CA GLY A 9 -35.03 11.55 -4.89
C GLY A 9 -35.82 12.85 -5.16
N ASN A 10 -35.70 13.83 -4.26
CA ASN A 10 -36.49 15.04 -4.27
C ASN A 10 -35.96 16.04 -5.32
N PRO A 11 -36.78 16.66 -6.19
CA PRO A 11 -36.36 17.65 -7.18
C PRO A 11 -35.61 18.88 -6.60
N LEU A 12 -35.71 19.11 -5.28
CA LEU A 12 -34.87 20.07 -4.56
C LEU A 12 -33.37 19.68 -4.51
N SER A 13 -33.05 18.38 -4.65
CA SER A 13 -31.67 17.88 -4.70
C SER A 13 -30.95 18.28 -5.99
N MET A 14 -31.65 18.35 -7.12
CA MET A 14 -31.12 18.91 -8.37
C MET A 14 -30.86 20.41 -8.28
N ARG A 15 -31.71 21.17 -7.56
CA ARG A 15 -31.46 22.60 -7.33
C ARG A 15 -30.22 22.83 -6.48
N ALA A 16 -30.02 22.02 -5.45
CA ALA A 16 -28.83 22.09 -4.59
C ALA A 16 -27.51 21.77 -5.34
N ILE A 17 -27.57 21.01 -6.43
CA ILE A 17 -26.40 20.73 -7.30
C ILE A 17 -25.92 21.99 -8.03
N HIS A 18 -26.84 22.89 -8.39
CA HIS A 18 -26.53 24.15 -9.07
C HIS A 18 -26.25 25.31 -8.10
N GLU A 19 -26.50 25.10 -6.81
CA GLU A 19 -26.28 26.11 -5.78
C GLU A 19 -24.78 26.23 -5.50
N LYS A 20 -24.27 27.47 -5.55
CA LYS A 20 -22.88 27.78 -5.22
C LYS A 20 -22.82 28.36 -3.82
N SER A 21 -21.78 27.99 -3.08
CA SER A 21 -21.40 28.61 -1.83
C SER A 21 -21.06 30.10 -2.03
N SER A 22 -20.94 30.86 -0.94
CA SER A 22 -20.51 32.26 -0.95
C SER A 22 -19.11 32.49 -1.53
N LYS A 23 -18.35 31.43 -1.81
CA LYS A 23 -17.03 31.44 -2.47
C LYS A 23 -17.08 30.83 -3.88
N GLY A 24 -18.26 30.72 -4.49
CA GLY A 24 -18.44 30.15 -5.83
C GLY A 24 -18.31 28.63 -5.93
N LYS A 25 -18.03 27.94 -4.81
CA LYS A 25 -17.83 26.49 -4.76
C LYS A 25 -19.14 25.74 -4.97
N ASN A 26 -19.14 24.75 -5.85
CA ASN A 26 -20.23 23.79 -5.94
C ASN A 26 -20.14 22.73 -4.83
N ILE A 27 -21.13 21.84 -4.78
CA ILE A 27 -21.21 20.77 -3.78
C ILE A 27 -20.02 19.82 -3.76
N VAL A 28 -19.39 19.53 -4.91
CA VAL A 28 -18.19 18.67 -4.98
C VAL A 28 -17.00 19.37 -4.33
N LEU A 29 -16.76 20.63 -4.66
CA LEU A 29 -15.67 21.43 -4.10
C LEU A 29 -15.84 21.63 -2.59
N VAL A 30 -17.07 21.85 -2.12
CA VAL A 30 -17.39 21.93 -0.68
C VAL A 30 -17.15 20.59 0.03
N ALA A 31 -17.53 19.46 -0.59
CA ALA A 31 -17.30 18.14 -0.02
C ALA A 31 -15.80 17.82 0.09
N LEU A 32 -15.00 18.19 -0.91
CA LEU A 32 -13.54 18.04 -0.89
C LEU A 32 -12.89 18.91 0.20
N GLU A 33 -13.29 20.18 0.31
CA GLU A 33 -12.83 21.08 1.37
C GLU A 33 -13.10 20.52 2.78
N ASN A 34 -14.26 19.88 2.97
CA ASN A 34 -14.66 19.27 4.23
C ASN A 34 -14.24 17.80 4.39
N ARG A 35 -13.45 17.24 3.46
CA ARG A 35 -12.96 15.85 3.46
C ARG A 35 -14.07 14.78 3.48
N GLN A 36 -15.24 15.10 2.95
CA GLN A 36 -16.37 14.17 2.90
C GLN A 36 -16.30 13.32 1.62
N THR A 37 -15.30 12.44 1.56
CA THR A 37 -15.01 11.59 0.38
C THR A 37 -16.18 10.68 0.01
N SER A 38 -16.89 10.12 0.99
CA SER A 38 -18.10 9.31 0.74
C SER A 38 -19.19 10.08 -0.02
N ILE A 39 -19.31 11.39 0.18
CA ILE A 39 -20.28 12.20 -0.57
C ILE A 39 -19.81 12.38 -2.01
N VAL A 40 -18.52 12.58 -2.23
CA VAL A 40 -17.95 12.70 -3.58
C VAL A 40 -18.16 11.39 -4.36
N GLU A 41 -18.04 10.23 -3.70
CA GLU A 41 -18.36 8.93 -4.31
C GLU A 41 -19.84 8.81 -4.70
N GLU A 42 -20.75 9.26 -3.85
CA GLU A 42 -22.18 9.28 -4.18
C GLU A 42 -22.50 10.26 -5.32
N LEU A 43 -21.87 11.44 -5.32
CA LEU A 43 -22.04 12.45 -6.37
C LEU A 43 -21.52 11.97 -7.74
N LYS A 44 -20.51 11.09 -7.77
CA LYS A 44 -19.97 10.48 -9.00
C LYS A 44 -21.01 9.64 -9.75
N LYS A 45 -22.07 9.17 -9.08
CA LYS A 45 -23.14 8.37 -9.70
C LYS A 45 -24.15 9.21 -10.51
N PHE A 46 -24.14 10.53 -10.35
CA PHE A 46 -25.08 11.42 -11.04
C PHE A 46 -24.60 11.73 -12.46
N SER A 47 -25.54 11.82 -13.41
CA SER A 47 -25.25 12.15 -14.81
C SER A 47 -24.55 13.51 -15.02
N ALA A 48 -24.70 14.43 -14.06
CA ALA A 48 -24.08 15.75 -14.10
C ALA A 48 -22.65 15.77 -13.53
N TRP A 49 -22.07 14.63 -13.13
CA TRP A 49 -20.74 14.53 -12.53
C TRP A 49 -19.66 15.28 -13.33
N ASP A 50 -19.60 15.07 -14.65
CA ASP A 50 -18.55 15.66 -15.50
C ASP A 50 -18.56 17.19 -15.47
N ASN A 51 -19.75 17.79 -15.36
CA ASN A 51 -19.90 19.24 -15.21
C ASN A 51 -19.54 19.71 -13.79
N MET A 52 -19.91 18.92 -12.77
CA MET A 52 -19.63 19.27 -11.38
C MET A 52 -18.13 19.23 -11.07
N ILE A 53 -17.43 18.18 -11.50
CA ILE A 53 -16.01 18.00 -11.20
C ILE A 53 -15.12 19.03 -11.92
N GLN A 54 -15.56 19.51 -13.09
CA GLN A 54 -14.85 20.52 -13.88
C GLN A 54 -15.05 21.95 -13.38
N SER A 55 -15.94 22.17 -12.42
CA SER A 55 -16.21 23.49 -11.88
C SER A 55 -15.02 24.06 -11.10
N VAL A 56 -15.00 25.39 -10.96
CA VAL A 56 -14.01 26.14 -10.20
C VAL A 56 -14.70 27.07 -9.21
N ASP A 57 -14.00 27.42 -8.14
CA ASP A 57 -14.43 28.45 -7.20
C ASP A 57 -14.17 29.88 -7.73
N ASP A 58 -14.51 30.92 -6.95
CA ASP A 58 -14.35 32.32 -7.39
C ASP A 58 -12.88 32.73 -7.64
N GLU A 59 -11.93 31.99 -7.07
CA GLU A 59 -10.48 32.18 -7.28
C GLU A 59 -9.96 31.33 -8.46
N GLY A 60 -10.82 30.61 -9.17
CA GLY A 60 -10.42 29.69 -10.24
C GLY A 60 -9.85 28.37 -9.74
N ASN A 61 -9.94 28.06 -8.44
CA ASN A 61 -9.43 26.81 -7.91
C ASN A 61 -10.36 25.66 -8.29
N ASN A 62 -9.81 24.66 -8.98
CA ASN A 62 -10.46 23.40 -9.28
C ASN A 62 -10.31 22.39 -8.12
N ALA A 63 -10.90 21.19 -8.28
CA ALA A 63 -10.82 20.12 -7.30
C ALA A 63 -9.39 19.74 -6.88
N LEU A 64 -8.41 19.80 -7.79
CA LEU A 64 -7.02 19.45 -7.53
C LEU A 64 -6.29 20.54 -6.72
N HIS A 65 -6.55 21.81 -7.03
CA HIS A 65 -6.09 22.94 -6.22
C HIS A 65 -6.57 22.83 -4.76
N LEU A 66 -7.87 22.53 -4.57
CA LEU A 66 -8.42 22.33 -3.22
C LEU A 66 -7.80 21.11 -2.54
N ALA A 67 -7.57 20.01 -3.26
CA ALA A 67 -6.92 18.83 -2.71
C ALA A 67 -5.49 19.14 -2.22
N ALA A 68 -4.71 19.90 -2.99
CA ALA A 68 -3.37 20.33 -2.61
C ALA A 68 -3.41 21.18 -1.32
N MET A 69 -4.26 22.21 -1.32
CA MET A 69 -4.38 23.17 -0.23
C MET A 69 -4.86 22.55 1.09
N TYR A 70 -5.88 21.69 1.03
CA TYR A 70 -6.48 21.08 2.23
C TYR A 70 -5.83 19.77 2.66
N GLY A 71 -5.22 19.03 1.73
CA GLY A 71 -4.45 17.82 2.02
C GLY A 71 -3.25 18.12 2.93
N VAL A 72 -2.50 19.18 2.62
CA VAL A 72 -1.34 19.61 3.44
C VAL A 72 -1.77 20.24 4.75
N ARG A 73 -2.70 21.21 4.71
CA ARG A 73 -3.14 21.95 5.91
C ARG A 73 -3.65 21.07 7.03
N THR A 74 -4.19 19.90 6.71
CA THR A 74 -4.82 19.02 7.69
C THR A 74 -4.09 17.70 7.88
N HIS A 75 -2.91 17.53 7.26
CA HIS A 75 -2.17 16.27 7.23
C HIS A 75 -3.05 15.07 6.85
N SER A 76 -4.06 15.31 5.99
CA SER A 76 -5.07 14.31 5.68
C SER A 76 -4.61 13.47 4.49
N TYR A 77 -3.89 12.40 4.80
CA TYR A 77 -3.52 11.36 3.83
C TYR A 77 -4.74 10.84 3.06
N THR A 78 -5.90 10.74 3.72
CA THR A 78 -7.15 10.25 3.14
C THR A 78 -7.60 11.05 1.91
N LEU A 79 -7.49 12.38 1.93
CA LEU A 79 -7.93 13.22 0.80
C LEU A 79 -6.98 13.10 -0.40
N VAL A 80 -5.66 13.09 -0.12
CA VAL A 80 -4.60 12.94 -1.14
C VAL A 80 -4.73 11.59 -1.82
N VAL A 81 -4.88 10.53 -1.02
CA VAL A 81 -5.12 9.16 -1.49
C VAL A 81 -6.41 9.12 -2.29
N PHE A 82 -7.52 9.64 -1.78
CA PHE A 82 -8.80 9.60 -2.49
C PHE A 82 -8.76 10.26 -3.88
N VAL A 83 -8.18 11.46 -3.98
CA VAL A 83 -8.07 12.20 -5.26
C VAL A 83 -7.11 11.52 -6.23
N CYS A 84 -6.02 10.96 -5.72
CA CYS A 84 -5.05 10.24 -6.56
C CYS A 84 -5.55 8.86 -6.98
N GLU A 85 -5.98 8.05 -6.03
CA GLU A 85 -6.27 6.64 -6.19
C GLU A 85 -7.53 6.40 -7.01
N ARG A 86 -8.56 7.24 -6.85
CA ARG A 86 -9.87 7.02 -7.50
C ARG A 86 -10.08 7.76 -8.83
N GLU A 87 -9.00 8.31 -9.40
CA GLU A 87 -9.02 9.07 -10.67
C GLU A 87 -10.16 10.09 -10.73
N ILE A 88 -10.40 10.76 -9.60
CA ILE A 88 -11.55 11.64 -9.44
C ILE A 88 -11.39 12.90 -10.28
N VAL A 89 -10.14 13.33 -10.45
CA VAL A 89 -9.78 14.54 -11.19
C VAL A 89 -9.45 14.15 -12.63
N PRO A 90 -10.23 14.61 -13.63
CA PRO A 90 -9.92 14.43 -15.04
C PRO A 90 -8.54 14.99 -15.39
N THR A 91 -7.85 14.37 -16.34
CA THR A 91 -6.52 14.80 -16.82
C THR A 91 -6.52 16.26 -17.30
N SER A 92 -7.64 16.73 -17.84
CA SER A 92 -7.82 18.12 -18.27
C SER A 92 -7.69 19.14 -17.15
N LEU A 93 -7.95 18.77 -15.90
CA LEU A 93 -7.82 19.67 -14.75
C LEU A 93 -6.37 19.81 -14.29
N ILE A 94 -5.52 18.80 -14.48
CA ILE A 94 -4.12 18.78 -14.02
C ILE A 94 -3.35 19.99 -14.54
N PHE A 95 -3.59 20.38 -15.79
CA PHE A 95 -2.88 21.46 -16.46
C PHE A 95 -3.59 22.82 -16.37
N LYS A 96 -4.74 22.92 -15.69
CA LYS A 96 -5.47 24.19 -15.53
C LYS A 96 -4.83 25.06 -14.46
N ASP A 97 -4.75 26.34 -14.78
CA ASP A 97 -4.37 27.44 -13.92
C ASP A 97 -5.56 28.00 -13.13
N ASN A 98 -5.28 28.54 -11.94
CA ASN A 98 -6.23 29.37 -11.19
C ASN A 98 -6.03 30.86 -11.55
N ASN A 99 -6.81 31.76 -10.93
CA ASN A 99 -6.73 33.20 -11.21
C ASN A 99 -5.37 33.83 -10.81
N LYS A 100 -4.49 33.09 -10.11
CA LYS A 100 -3.14 33.49 -9.74
C LYS A 100 -2.08 32.95 -10.72
N GLY A 101 -2.48 32.20 -11.74
CA GLY A 101 -1.58 31.57 -12.71
C GLY A 101 -0.91 30.29 -12.21
N GLU A 102 -1.38 29.71 -11.09
CA GLU A 102 -0.80 28.50 -10.52
C GLU A 102 -1.40 27.26 -11.19
N ILE A 103 -0.56 26.34 -11.70
CA ILE A 103 -1.01 25.11 -12.33
C ILE A 103 -1.36 24.08 -11.25
N SER A 104 -2.57 23.52 -11.32
CA SER A 104 -3.10 22.64 -10.26
C SER A 104 -2.25 21.39 -10.02
N GLY A 105 -1.72 20.77 -11.08
CA GLY A 105 -0.87 19.59 -11.00
C GLY A 105 0.48 19.89 -10.37
N GLU A 106 1.10 21.02 -10.74
CA GLU A 106 2.38 21.44 -10.16
C GLU A 106 2.22 21.79 -8.68
N ASN A 107 1.17 22.54 -8.34
CA ASN A 107 0.86 22.87 -6.95
C ASN A 107 0.62 21.62 -6.11
N PHE A 108 -0.12 20.63 -6.64
CA PHE A 108 -0.34 19.35 -5.98
C PHE A 108 0.96 18.57 -5.77
N ILE A 109 1.81 18.48 -6.78
CA ILE A 109 3.12 17.79 -6.66
C ILE A 109 3.99 18.47 -5.62
N GLU A 110 4.13 19.80 -5.68
CA GLU A 110 5.00 20.53 -4.75
C GLU A 110 4.48 20.46 -3.31
N SER A 111 3.16 20.64 -3.12
CA SER A 111 2.48 20.52 -1.83
C SER A 111 2.68 19.14 -1.18
N HIS A 112 2.75 18.08 -1.98
CA HIS A 112 2.85 16.70 -1.48
C HIS A 112 4.25 16.09 -1.61
N LYS A 113 5.24 16.83 -2.12
CA LYS A 113 6.61 16.37 -2.35
C LYS A 113 7.26 15.78 -1.10
N GLU A 114 7.09 16.45 0.04
CA GLU A 114 7.66 15.99 1.30
C GLU A 114 6.97 14.73 1.84
N LEU A 115 5.66 14.58 1.63
CA LEU A 115 4.92 13.37 2.00
C LEU A 115 5.36 12.19 1.14
N VAL A 116 5.50 12.40 -0.18
CA VAL A 116 6.01 11.38 -1.10
C VAL A 116 7.44 11.01 -0.73
N ARG A 117 8.31 11.99 -0.44
CA ARG A 117 9.69 11.76 0.00
C ARG A 117 9.75 10.90 1.26
N LYS A 118 9.00 11.28 2.31
CA LYS A 118 8.93 10.52 3.57
C LYS A 118 8.33 9.12 3.37
N GLY A 119 7.31 9.00 2.54
CA GLY A 119 6.69 7.71 2.19
C GLY A 119 7.67 6.78 1.48
N SER A 120 8.39 7.29 0.48
CA SER A 120 9.43 6.54 -0.24
C SER A 120 10.60 6.17 0.67
N GLU A 121 11.00 7.05 1.60
CA GLU A 121 12.04 6.77 2.59
C GLU A 121 11.61 5.67 3.56
N TRP A 122 10.39 5.76 4.10
CA TRP A 122 9.82 4.73 4.97
C TRP A 122 9.74 3.37 4.26
N LEU A 123 9.27 3.36 3.01
CA LEU A 123 9.18 2.15 2.19
C LEU A 123 10.55 1.51 2.00
N ARG A 124 11.56 2.30 1.65
CA ARG A 124 12.94 1.85 1.45
C ARG A 124 13.52 1.28 2.74
N ASN A 125 13.44 2.00 3.84
CA ASN A 125 13.97 1.57 5.14
C ASN A 125 13.30 0.26 5.61
N THR A 126 11.99 0.13 5.38
CA THR A 126 11.23 -1.10 5.67
C THR A 126 11.70 -2.24 4.78
N ALA A 127 11.83 -2.03 3.48
CA ALA A 127 12.27 -3.04 2.53
C ALA A 127 13.72 -3.50 2.80
N GLU A 128 14.63 -2.59 3.15
CA GLU A 128 16.01 -2.91 3.57
C GLU A 128 16.01 -3.80 4.81
N SER A 129 15.31 -3.39 5.87
CA SER A 129 15.23 -4.15 7.14
C SER A 129 14.63 -5.54 6.93
N CYS A 130 13.56 -5.64 6.13
CA CYS A 130 12.92 -6.92 5.81
C CYS A 130 13.80 -7.81 4.93
N THR A 131 14.59 -7.24 4.01
CA THR A 131 15.56 -7.99 3.19
C THR A 131 16.64 -8.61 4.06
N VAL A 132 17.15 -7.88 5.05
CA VAL A 132 18.10 -8.42 6.03
C VAL A 132 17.47 -9.58 6.81
N MET A 133 16.25 -9.40 7.32
CA MET A 133 15.53 -10.45 8.05
C MET A 133 15.29 -11.70 7.19
N ALA A 134 14.82 -11.53 5.95
CA ALA A 134 14.60 -12.62 5.01
C ALA A 134 15.91 -13.36 4.68
N SER A 135 17.01 -12.63 4.47
CA SER A 135 18.34 -13.23 4.24
C SER A 135 18.78 -14.08 5.43
N LEU A 136 18.58 -13.58 6.65
CA LEU A 136 18.89 -14.33 7.87
C LEU A 136 18.05 -15.61 7.97
N ILE A 137 16.74 -15.50 7.74
CA ILE A 137 15.84 -16.67 7.77
C ILE A 137 16.27 -17.70 6.74
N ALA A 138 16.51 -17.29 5.49
CA ALA A 138 16.94 -18.20 4.43
C ALA A 138 18.26 -18.90 4.78
N GLY A 139 19.23 -18.17 5.34
CA GLY A 139 20.49 -18.74 5.82
C GLY A 139 20.31 -19.77 6.93
N VAL A 140 19.48 -19.47 7.94
CA VAL A 140 19.17 -20.41 9.02
C VAL A 140 18.44 -21.65 8.49
N SER A 141 17.44 -21.48 7.62
CA SER A 141 16.74 -22.60 6.98
C SER A 141 17.69 -23.50 6.19
N PHE A 142 18.61 -22.91 5.43
CA PHE A 142 19.60 -23.64 4.63
C PHE A 142 20.61 -24.41 5.48
N ALA A 143 21.19 -23.74 6.50
CA ALA A 143 22.17 -24.36 7.39
C ALA A 143 21.55 -25.53 8.18
N THR A 144 20.33 -25.33 8.68
CA THR A 144 19.63 -26.38 9.41
C THR A 144 19.25 -27.55 8.50
N SER A 145 18.71 -27.31 7.31
CA SER A 145 18.43 -28.37 6.33
C SER A 145 19.68 -29.21 6.00
N SER A 146 20.84 -28.56 5.84
CA SER A 146 22.11 -29.24 5.51
C SER A 146 22.62 -30.12 6.65
N ASN A 147 22.44 -29.68 7.90
CA ASN A 147 22.85 -30.45 9.08
C ASN A 147 21.97 -31.69 9.31
N ILE A 148 20.67 -31.65 8.97
CA ILE A 148 19.76 -32.79 9.14
C ILE A 148 20.06 -33.93 8.16
N SER A 149 20.45 -33.62 6.92
CA SER A 149 20.90 -34.63 5.96
C SER A 149 22.29 -35.23 6.28
N GLY A 150 23.06 -34.59 7.16
CA GLY A 150 24.47 -34.92 7.41
C GLY A 150 24.75 -35.82 8.63
N SER A 151 23.73 -36.27 9.36
CA SER A 151 23.93 -37.15 10.53
C SER A 151 24.23 -38.60 10.11
N ASN A 152 25.40 -38.82 9.54
CA ASN A 152 25.90 -40.17 9.26
C ASN A 152 26.46 -40.75 10.56
N ASN A 153 25.66 -41.56 11.26
CA ASN A 153 26.22 -42.49 12.23
C ASN A 153 26.99 -43.56 11.45
N ASN A 154 28.10 -44.05 12.01
CA ASN A 154 29.10 -44.92 11.37
C ASN A 154 28.62 -46.35 10.99
N ASN A 155 27.33 -46.53 10.69
CA ASN A 155 26.76 -47.72 10.08
C ASN A 155 25.99 -47.23 8.84
N ASP A 156 26.34 -47.74 7.65
CA ASP A 156 25.94 -47.31 6.30
C ASP A 156 24.42 -47.20 5.98
N MET A 157 23.65 -46.45 6.76
CA MET A 157 22.25 -46.16 6.45
C MET A 157 21.81 -44.87 7.18
N PRO A 158 21.32 -43.84 6.46
CA PRO A 158 20.79 -42.63 7.09
C PRO A 158 19.50 -43.00 7.83
N ASN A 159 19.59 -43.13 9.15
CA ASN A 159 18.57 -43.74 10.01
C ASN A 159 17.37 -42.82 10.31
N LEU A 160 16.99 -41.95 9.36
CA LEU A 160 15.90 -40.97 9.48
C LEU A 160 14.88 -41.05 8.33
N GLU A 161 15.11 -41.92 7.35
CA GLU A 161 14.26 -42.07 6.17
C GLU A 161 13.01 -42.91 6.53
N GLY A 162 11.83 -42.29 6.51
CA GLY A 162 10.53 -42.98 6.68
C GLY A 162 9.78 -42.71 7.99
N GLN A 163 10.26 -41.81 8.85
CA GLN A 163 9.52 -41.38 10.05
C GLN A 163 8.75 -40.09 9.75
N LEU A 164 7.43 -40.09 10.00
CA LEU A 164 6.51 -39.00 9.66
C LEU A 164 6.96 -37.61 10.15
N SER A 165 7.74 -37.57 11.23
CA SER A 165 8.36 -36.36 11.79
C SER A 165 9.49 -35.78 10.92
N PHE A 166 10.28 -36.61 10.23
CA PHE A 166 11.38 -36.16 9.37
C PHE A 166 10.87 -35.58 8.06
N ASP A 167 9.88 -36.22 7.44
CA ASP A 167 9.25 -35.70 6.21
C ASP A 167 8.53 -34.39 6.47
N THR A 168 7.78 -34.28 7.58
CA THR A 168 7.10 -33.04 7.98
C THR A 168 8.10 -31.92 8.24
N PHE A 169 9.25 -32.26 8.82
CA PHE A 169 10.33 -31.33 9.09
C PHE A 169 11.00 -30.80 7.82
N ALA A 170 11.37 -31.70 6.90
CA ALA A 170 11.99 -31.34 5.62
C ALA A 170 11.05 -30.50 4.75
N MET A 171 9.74 -30.79 4.78
CA MET A 171 8.74 -30.00 4.06
C MET A 171 8.58 -28.60 4.67
N SER A 172 8.56 -28.47 6.01
CA SER A 172 8.44 -27.16 6.68
C SER A 172 9.66 -26.27 6.40
N SER A 173 10.87 -26.82 6.42
CA SER A 173 12.10 -26.07 6.14
C SER A 173 12.17 -25.60 4.69
N LEU A 174 11.77 -26.46 3.74
CA LEU A 174 11.71 -26.12 2.32
C LEU A 174 10.69 -25.00 2.07
N VAL A 175 9.50 -25.11 2.65
CA VAL A 175 8.44 -24.09 2.52
C VAL A 175 8.91 -22.76 3.12
N ALA A 176 9.53 -22.77 4.30
CA ALA A 176 10.10 -21.58 4.91
C ALA A 176 11.15 -20.91 4.01
N LEU A 177 12.06 -21.70 3.43
CA LEU A 177 13.12 -21.23 2.54
C LEU A 177 12.54 -20.61 1.25
N CYS A 178 11.57 -21.28 0.62
CA CYS A 178 10.90 -20.80 -0.60
C CYS A 178 10.18 -19.46 -0.38
N PHE A 179 9.45 -19.31 0.73
CA PHE A 179 8.80 -18.05 1.07
C PHE A 179 9.80 -16.96 1.43
N SER A 180 10.94 -17.31 2.06
CA SER A 180 11.99 -16.34 2.36
C SER A 180 12.66 -15.80 1.10
N ILE A 181 13.04 -16.69 0.17
CA ILE A 181 13.64 -16.31 -1.12
C ILE A 181 12.66 -15.48 -1.95
N SER A 182 11.38 -15.86 -1.96
CA SER A 182 10.34 -15.10 -2.66
C SER A 182 10.17 -13.70 -2.07
N ALA A 183 10.17 -13.57 -0.73
CA ALA A 183 10.17 -12.28 -0.06
C ALA A 183 11.39 -11.44 -0.42
N LEU A 184 12.59 -12.04 -0.46
CA LEU A 184 13.82 -11.38 -0.90
C LEU A 184 13.70 -10.82 -2.32
N ILE A 185 13.25 -11.64 -3.27
CA ILE A 185 13.10 -11.20 -4.68
C ILE A 185 12.17 -9.99 -4.77
N VAL A 186 11.04 -10.02 -4.06
CA VAL A 186 10.06 -8.92 -4.07
C VAL A 186 10.62 -7.66 -3.39
N LEU A 187 11.26 -7.79 -2.24
CA LEU A 187 11.83 -6.66 -1.49
C LEU A 187 13.02 -6.05 -2.23
N LEU A 188 13.91 -6.86 -2.80
CA LEU A 188 15.00 -6.41 -3.66
C LEU A 188 14.47 -5.75 -4.94
N SER A 189 13.35 -6.23 -5.49
CA SER A 189 12.69 -5.55 -6.61
C SER A 189 12.21 -4.16 -6.24
N ILE A 190 11.76 -3.94 -5.00
CA ILE A 190 11.37 -2.61 -4.48
C ILE A 190 12.61 -1.72 -4.29
N LEU A 191 13.70 -2.25 -3.74
CA LEU A 191 14.94 -1.50 -3.53
C LEU A 191 15.68 -1.16 -4.83
N THR A 192 15.62 -2.06 -5.82
CA THR A 192 16.27 -1.92 -7.12
C THR A 192 15.40 -1.15 -8.12
N SER A 193 14.09 -1.03 -7.87
CA SER A 193 13.18 -0.22 -8.68
C SER A 193 13.69 1.23 -8.68
N ARG A 194 14.32 1.58 -9.79
CA ARG A 194 15.06 2.84 -9.96
C ARG A 194 14.12 4.02 -9.78
N GLN A 195 14.63 5.01 -9.05
CA GLN A 195 14.14 6.37 -8.81
C GLN A 195 13.71 7.10 -10.10
N GLN A 196 12.58 6.75 -10.71
CA GLN A 196 11.89 7.59 -11.70
C GLN A 196 10.52 8.00 -11.16
N PRO A 197 10.31 9.29 -10.87
CA PRO A 197 9.02 9.85 -10.46
C PRO A 197 7.86 9.57 -11.42
N LYS A 198 8.16 9.13 -12.66
CA LYS A 198 7.17 9.00 -13.74
C LYS A 198 6.49 7.64 -13.83
N ASP A 199 7.11 6.59 -13.29
CA ASP A 199 6.58 5.21 -13.36
C ASP A 199 6.22 4.63 -11.98
N TYR A 200 5.96 5.49 -10.99
CA TYR A 200 5.21 5.08 -9.80
C TYR A 200 3.81 4.68 -10.24
N SER A 201 3.66 3.44 -10.73
CA SER A 201 2.36 2.82 -10.91
C SER A 201 1.67 2.89 -9.57
N ARG A 202 0.69 3.80 -9.48
CA ARG A 202 0.02 4.37 -8.29
C ARG A 202 -0.47 3.34 -7.26
N PHE A 203 -0.48 2.06 -7.62
CA PHE A 203 -0.94 0.90 -6.82
C PHE A 203 0.01 -0.30 -6.79
N GLY A 204 0.97 -0.41 -7.71
CA GLY A 204 1.79 -1.62 -7.84
C GLY A 204 2.83 -1.76 -6.72
N LEU A 205 3.35 -0.62 -6.25
CA LEU A 205 4.43 -0.58 -5.27
C LEU A 205 3.99 -0.99 -3.84
N PRO A 206 2.91 -0.41 -3.25
CA PRO A 206 2.45 -0.84 -1.93
C PRO A 206 1.96 -2.29 -1.92
N LEU A 207 1.36 -2.77 -3.01
CA LEU A 207 0.88 -4.14 -3.12
C LEU A 207 2.04 -5.15 -3.22
N LYS A 208 3.11 -4.81 -3.95
CA LYS A 208 4.35 -5.59 -3.96
C LYS A 208 4.99 -5.65 -2.57
N LEU A 209 5.05 -4.52 -1.85
CA LEU A 209 5.56 -4.51 -0.47
C LEU A 209 4.72 -5.44 0.42
N LEU A 210 3.40 -5.32 0.38
CA LEU A 210 2.50 -6.16 1.17
C LEU A 210 2.68 -7.65 0.85
N CYS A 211 2.78 -8.01 -0.43
CA CYS A 211 3.05 -9.39 -0.84
C CYS A 211 4.39 -9.90 -0.28
N GLY A 212 5.46 -9.09 -0.35
CA GLY A 212 6.76 -9.41 0.23
C GLY A 212 6.70 -9.60 1.75
N LEU A 213 5.98 -8.72 2.46
CA LEU A 213 5.78 -8.82 3.91
C LEU A 213 4.97 -10.06 4.30
N CYS A 214 3.88 -10.36 3.61
CA CYS A 214 3.08 -11.57 3.86
C CYS A 214 3.92 -12.83 3.67
N SER A 215 4.73 -12.89 2.60
CA SER A 215 5.66 -14.00 2.35
C SER A 215 6.69 -14.13 3.48
N LEU A 216 7.22 -13.00 3.98
CA LEU A 216 8.15 -13.00 5.10
C LEU A 216 7.52 -13.52 6.40
N PHE A 217 6.30 -13.07 6.73
CA PHE A 217 5.56 -13.55 7.91
C PHE A 217 5.28 -15.05 7.85
N LEU A 218 4.87 -15.55 6.67
CA LEU A 218 4.69 -16.99 6.46
C LEU A 218 6.00 -17.76 6.66
N SER A 219 7.11 -17.25 6.12
CA SER A 219 8.44 -17.85 6.32
C SER A 219 8.83 -17.92 7.80
N ILE A 220 8.63 -16.85 8.56
CA ILE A 220 8.86 -16.84 10.02
C ILE A 220 8.01 -17.90 10.72
N PHE A 221 6.72 -17.99 10.38
CA PHE A 221 5.82 -18.96 10.98
C PHE A 221 6.28 -20.41 10.75
N PHE A 222 6.65 -20.77 9.52
CA PHE A 222 7.18 -22.11 9.22
C PHE A 222 8.54 -22.38 9.87
N MET A 223 9.41 -21.36 10.01
CA MET A 223 10.65 -21.51 10.77
C MET A 223 10.43 -21.73 12.26
N LEU A 224 9.43 -21.10 12.86
CA LEU A 224 9.10 -21.33 14.27
C LEU A 224 8.55 -22.74 14.50
N ILE A 225 7.70 -23.23 13.59
CA ILE A 225 7.21 -24.63 13.63
C ILE A 225 8.40 -25.59 13.53
N PHE A 226 9.29 -25.34 12.57
CA PHE A 226 10.52 -26.11 12.38
C PHE A 226 11.37 -26.16 13.66
N LEU A 227 11.63 -25.02 14.30
CA LEU A 227 12.40 -24.95 15.54
C LEU A 227 11.71 -25.69 16.69
N CYS A 228 10.38 -25.59 16.81
CA CYS A 228 9.62 -26.32 17.81
C CYS A 228 9.72 -27.84 17.61
N LEU A 229 9.54 -28.32 16.37
CA LEU A 229 9.67 -29.74 16.03
C LEU A 229 11.09 -30.26 16.29
N LEU A 230 12.11 -29.47 15.95
CA LEU A 230 13.51 -29.80 16.23
C LEU A 230 13.76 -29.93 17.74
N SER A 231 13.24 -29.02 18.56
CA SER A 231 13.41 -29.05 20.02
C SER A 231 12.69 -30.24 20.69
N LEU A 232 11.55 -30.68 20.15
CA LEU A 232 10.83 -31.86 20.63
C LEU A 232 11.53 -33.17 20.24
N CYS A 233 12.30 -33.15 19.15
CA CYS A 233 13.03 -34.32 18.64
C CYS A 233 14.45 -34.44 19.20
N SER A 234 15.02 -33.35 19.76
CA SER A 234 16.35 -33.40 20.37
C SER A 234 16.28 -34.22 21.66
N PRO A 235 16.99 -35.36 21.77
CA PRO A 235 16.96 -36.18 22.97
C PRO A 235 17.51 -35.35 24.12
N ARG A 236 16.70 -35.20 25.17
CA ARG A 236 17.10 -34.65 26.46
C ARG A 236 18.33 -35.44 26.92
N SER A 237 19.50 -34.82 26.90
CA SER A 237 20.69 -35.36 27.53
C SER A 237 20.47 -35.27 29.04
N ASP A 238 19.72 -36.22 29.59
CA ASP A 238 19.67 -36.43 31.03
C ASP A 238 21.03 -37.03 31.44
N THR A 239 21.63 -36.33 32.41
CA THR A 239 22.93 -36.49 33.06
C THR A 239 23.22 -37.88 33.61
#